data_AF-A0A450RU51-F1
#
_entry.id   AF-A0A450RU51-F1
#
_cell.length_a   1.000
_cell.length_b   1.000
_cell.length_c   1.000
_cell.angle_alpha   90.00
_cell.angle_beta   90.00
_cell.angle_gamma   90.00
#
_symmetry.space_group_name_H-M   'P 1'
#
loop_
_entity.id
_entity.type
_entity.pdbx_description
1 polymer ?
#
loop_
_entity_poly.entity_id
_entity_poly.type
_entity_poly.pdbx_seq_one_letter_code
_entity_poly.pdbx_strand_id
1 'polypeptide(L)'
;MTTIVGLRAYSAKSNILPEQTLGRGLRRMYGGVGEEIEAEEYVSVVGTDAFMEFVESIEAEGITLERRAMGDRTPPKTPLIIEVERDNPDKDLEALDIEVPVLTRRWGRAYGNLAEIDPAAILAGTEPLSYRRFSPEEQREIVFRDIATCEIIHTTTLGGVGAIDYRNLIGHFAHELMKALRLVSGYDVLYGQLKAFVRDKLFGETIDLESPDTPRNLSEPAVARTLCETFRKAVNASTVREAGTVAIDSVIHLRQTRPFVVKEQGYLAPKKSVFNRIIGDSAFELKFAAFLENCPDVTAYARNYLAVGFRLDYVNAHGDITNYYPDFLVKLTDGRVVIVETKGREELDLPHKMERLRQWCEDVNRAQSAVRYGLVYVDEPEFGKYRPKTFGELMKGTRRWEG
;
A
#
# COMPACT_ATOMS: atom_id res chain seq x y z
N MET A 1 20.28 7.25 13.14
CA MET A 1 21.58 7.93 12.99
C MET A 1 22.65 6.99 13.48
N THR A 2 23.56 6.59 12.60
CA THR A 2 24.73 5.78 12.96
C THR A 2 25.94 6.71 12.96
N THR A 3 26.73 6.71 14.03
CA THR A 3 27.95 7.55 14.10
C THR A 3 29.18 6.67 13.93
N ILE A 4 30.05 7.03 12.99
CA ILE A 4 31.34 6.38 12.78
C ILE A 4 32.44 7.36 13.19
N VAL A 5 33.37 6.89 14.02
CA VAL A 5 34.55 7.67 14.43
C VAL A 5 35.81 6.97 13.93
N GLY A 6 36.45 7.54 12.91
CA GLY A 6 37.74 7.08 12.38
C GLY A 6 38.90 7.56 13.26
N LEU A 7 39.29 6.75 14.25
CA LEU A 7 40.32 7.11 15.24
C LEU A 7 41.77 6.85 14.79
N ARG A 8 41.98 6.20 13.64
CA ARG A 8 43.31 5.83 13.13
C ARG A 8 43.64 6.65 11.88
N ALA A 9 44.83 7.23 11.83
CA ALA A 9 45.35 7.85 10.60
C ALA A 9 45.53 6.75 9.54
N TYR A 10 44.69 6.76 8.51
CA TYR A 10 44.75 5.79 7.42
C TYR A 10 45.83 6.20 6.43
N SER A 11 47.07 5.74 6.64
CA SER A 11 48.24 6.12 5.82
C SER A 11 48.58 5.14 4.68
N ALA A 12 47.77 4.11 4.48
CA ALA A 12 48.03 3.06 3.49
C ALA A 12 47.42 3.40 2.12
N LYS A 13 48.22 3.33 1.05
CA LYS A 13 47.80 3.65 -0.34
C LYS A 13 46.61 2.85 -0.87
N SER A 14 46.28 1.71 -0.26
CA SER A 14 45.25 0.80 -0.76
C SER A 14 43.82 1.18 -0.36
N ASN A 15 43.60 2.14 0.54
CA ASN A 15 42.28 2.65 0.98
C ASN A 15 41.24 1.60 1.49
N ILE A 16 41.64 0.33 1.64
CA ILE A 16 40.75 -0.78 2.06
C ILE A 16 40.17 -0.57 3.46
N LEU A 17 40.97 -0.04 4.40
CA LEU A 17 40.55 0.16 5.79
C LEU A 17 39.56 1.33 5.96
N PRO A 18 39.78 2.49 5.34
CA PRO A 18 38.76 3.53 5.23
C PRO A 18 37.42 3.02 4.69
N GLU A 19 37.45 2.25 3.59
CA GLU A 19 36.26 1.72 2.94
C GLU A 19 35.47 0.75 3.85
N GLN A 20 36.15 -0.19 4.50
CA GLN A 20 35.52 -1.10 5.46
C GLN A 20 34.92 -0.37 6.66
N THR A 21 35.56 0.71 7.10
CA THR A 21 35.08 1.53 8.23
C THR A 21 33.79 2.24 7.85
N LEU A 22 33.75 2.86 6.67
CA LEU A 22 32.55 3.51 6.15
C LEU A 22 31.42 2.49 5.88
N GLY A 23 31.75 1.37 5.23
CA GLY A 23 30.80 0.30 4.91
C GLY A 23 30.14 -0.35 6.13
N ARG A 24 30.77 -0.30 7.32
CA ARG A 24 30.15 -0.75 8.56
C ARG A 24 29.02 0.16 9.03
N GLY A 25 29.14 1.48 8.86
CA GLY A 25 28.09 2.41 9.27
C GLY A 25 27.08 2.78 8.18
N LEU A 26 27.34 2.42 6.91
CA LEU A 26 26.36 2.47 5.82
C LEU A 26 25.36 1.29 5.84
N ARG A 27 25.50 0.34 6.77
CA ARG A 27 24.51 -0.73 6.95
C ARG A 27 23.20 -0.12 7.42
N ARG A 28 22.13 -0.34 6.67
CA ARG A 28 20.77 0.07 7.05
C ARG A 28 20.37 -0.63 8.33
N MET A 29 20.04 0.14 9.36
CA MET A 29 19.57 -0.35 10.65
C MET A 29 18.09 -0.74 10.59
N TYR A 30 17.34 -0.12 9.70
CA TYR A 30 15.89 -0.34 9.54
C TYR A 30 15.54 -0.97 8.18
N GLY A 31 16.54 -1.39 7.41
CA GLY A 31 16.37 -2.15 6.16
C GLY A 31 15.82 -3.54 6.45
N GLY A 32 14.50 -3.71 6.34
CA GLY A 32 13.81 -5.00 6.56
C GLY A 32 12.53 -4.91 7.40
N VAL A 33 12.19 -3.75 7.95
CA VAL A 33 10.93 -3.52 8.68
C VAL A 33 9.83 -3.14 7.68
N GLY A 34 9.40 -4.10 6.86
CA GLY A 34 8.33 -3.93 5.86
C GLY A 34 8.77 -3.21 4.57
N GLU A 35 8.12 -3.55 3.45
CA GLU A 35 8.47 -3.07 2.09
C GLU A 35 8.31 -1.55 1.86
N GLU A 36 7.81 -0.78 2.84
CA GLU A 36 7.39 0.62 2.62
C GLU A 36 8.06 1.68 3.51
N ILE A 37 8.89 1.29 4.50
CA ILE A 37 9.62 2.28 5.32
C ILE A 37 10.94 2.62 4.62
N GLU A 38 10.86 3.48 3.59
CA GLU A 38 12.01 4.27 3.13
C GLU A 38 12.28 5.41 4.11
N ALA A 39 12.63 5.07 5.35
CA ALA A 39 13.22 6.05 6.25
C ALA A 39 14.62 6.39 5.73
N GLU A 40 14.87 7.66 5.43
CA GLU A 40 16.22 8.13 5.13
C GLU A 40 17.11 7.95 6.37
N GLU A 41 18.09 7.07 6.26
CA GLU A 41 19.06 6.83 7.31
C GLU A 41 20.30 7.69 7.08
N TYR A 42 20.62 8.52 8.07
CA TYR A 42 21.82 9.35 8.04
C TYR A 42 22.96 8.65 8.80
N VAL A 43 24.14 8.59 8.17
CA VAL A 43 25.40 8.25 8.81
C VAL A 43 26.18 9.53 9.10
N SER A 44 26.60 9.71 10.34
CA SER A 44 27.49 10.81 10.71
C SER A 44 28.91 10.30 10.77
N VAL A 45 29.76 10.86 9.93
CA VAL A 45 31.16 10.46 9.79
C VAL A 45 32.03 11.52 10.45
N VAL A 46 32.84 11.09 11.42
CA VAL A 46 33.81 11.93 12.11
C VAL A 46 35.17 11.27 12.01
N GLY A 47 36.21 12.00 11.63
CA GLY A 47 37.56 11.46 11.59
C GLY A 47 38.62 12.51 11.26
N THR A 48 39.85 12.05 11.09
CA THR A 48 41.01 12.87 10.71
C THR A 48 40.89 13.41 9.28
N ASP A 49 41.60 14.49 8.96
CA ASP A 49 41.61 15.09 7.61
C ASP A 49 41.84 14.05 6.50
N ALA A 50 42.83 13.16 6.64
CA ALA A 50 43.11 12.10 5.67
C ALA A 50 41.95 11.10 5.47
N PHE A 51 41.09 10.91 6.47
CA PHE A 51 39.89 10.08 6.34
C PHE A 51 38.75 10.85 5.68
N MET A 52 38.61 12.14 5.99
CA MET A 52 37.62 12.99 5.35
C MET A 52 37.91 13.20 3.87
N GLU A 53 39.19 13.32 3.47
CA GLU A 53 39.61 13.35 2.06
C GLU A 53 39.15 12.08 1.31
N PHE A 54 39.25 10.91 1.94
CA PHE A 54 38.73 9.67 1.37
C PHE A 54 37.20 9.69 1.26
N VAL A 55 36.48 10.11 2.30
CA VAL A 55 35.00 10.19 2.28
C VAL A 55 34.51 11.14 1.19
N GLU A 56 35.17 12.28 1.01
CA GLU A 56 34.88 13.26 -0.04
C GLU A 56 35.17 12.71 -1.44
N SER A 57 36.20 11.86 -1.59
CA SER A 57 36.46 11.22 -2.89
C SER A 57 35.32 10.31 -3.38
N ILE A 58 34.48 9.80 -2.47
CA ILE A 58 33.33 8.93 -2.80
C ILE A 58 32.12 9.75 -3.29
N GLU A 59 32.11 11.08 -3.14
CA GLU A 59 31.08 11.94 -3.73
C GLU A 59 30.99 11.75 -5.26
N ALA A 60 32.12 11.42 -5.91
CA ALA A 60 32.19 11.09 -7.33
C ALA A 60 31.40 9.82 -7.73
N GLU A 61 31.05 8.96 -6.78
CA GLU A 61 30.25 7.75 -6.98
C GLU A 61 28.73 8.01 -6.83
N GLY A 62 28.33 9.28 -6.68
CA GLY A 62 26.92 9.71 -6.65
C GLY A 62 26.31 9.82 -5.25
N ILE A 63 27.13 9.93 -4.20
CA ILE A 63 26.68 10.13 -2.81
C ILE A 63 26.60 11.62 -2.48
N THR A 64 25.50 12.09 -1.91
CA THR A 64 25.37 13.47 -1.43
C THR A 64 25.95 13.62 -0.02
N LEU A 65 26.97 14.46 0.15
CA LEU A 65 27.59 14.76 1.45
C LEU A 65 27.09 16.10 1.99
N GLU A 66 26.50 16.09 3.18
CA GLU A 66 26.14 17.32 3.90
C GLU A 66 27.13 17.58 5.05
N ARG A 67 27.68 18.80 5.12
CA ARG A 67 28.46 19.26 6.28
C ARG A 67 27.54 19.94 7.29
N ARG A 68 27.53 19.45 8.53
CA ARG A 68 26.79 20.06 9.66
C ARG A 68 27.70 20.22 10.87
N ALA A 69 27.50 21.29 11.62
CA ALA A 69 28.24 21.51 12.87
C ALA A 69 27.84 20.46 13.91
N MET A 70 28.81 19.75 14.46
CA MET A 70 28.63 18.79 15.55
C MET A 70 29.15 19.44 16.83
N GLY A 71 28.26 19.79 17.76
CA GLY A 71 28.62 20.40 19.05
C GLY A 71 27.41 20.43 19.99
N ASP A 72 27.61 20.84 21.24
CA ASP A 72 26.60 20.78 22.31
C ASP A 72 25.29 21.54 22.00
N ARG A 73 25.30 22.42 20.99
CA ARG A 73 24.14 23.20 20.53
C ARG A 73 23.42 22.61 19.32
N THR A 74 23.90 21.50 18.75
CA THR A 74 23.26 20.82 17.63
C THR A 74 22.41 19.66 18.15
N PRO A 75 21.07 19.68 17.98
CA PRO A 75 20.23 18.57 18.43
C PRO A 75 20.54 17.28 17.65
N PRO A 76 20.54 16.10 18.30
CA PRO A 76 20.78 14.84 17.62
C PRO A 76 19.65 14.54 16.63
N LYS A 77 20.00 14.19 15.38
CA LYS A 77 19.02 13.75 14.37
C LYS A 77 18.63 12.30 14.64
N THR A 78 17.83 12.10 15.68
CA THR A 78 17.34 10.78 16.08
C THR A 78 16.15 10.42 15.18
N PRO A 79 16.05 9.18 14.66
CA PRO A 79 14.87 8.78 13.91
C PRO A 79 13.62 8.98 14.78
N LEU A 80 12.53 9.40 14.15
CA LEU A 80 11.26 9.50 14.85
C LEU A 80 10.76 8.07 15.10
N ILE A 81 10.76 7.66 16.37
CA ILE A 81 10.27 6.35 16.80
C ILE A 81 8.89 6.53 17.42
N ILE A 82 7.96 5.68 16.99
CA ILE A 82 6.65 5.50 17.62
C ILE A 82 6.71 4.20 18.42
N GLU A 83 6.38 4.30 19.70
CA GLU A 83 6.37 3.16 20.61
C GLU A 83 5.30 3.32 21.69
N VAL A 84 4.98 2.21 22.35
CA VAL A 84 4.10 2.22 23.53
C VAL A 84 4.86 2.85 24.70
N GLU A 85 4.28 3.88 25.31
CA GLU A 85 4.94 4.68 26.34
C GLU A 85 4.84 4.00 27.73
N ARG A 86 5.59 2.92 27.93
CA ARG A 86 5.53 2.05 29.13
C ARG A 86 6.03 2.69 30.41
N ASP A 87 6.98 3.61 30.30
CA ASP A 87 7.70 4.18 31.44
C ASP A 87 7.12 5.51 31.91
N ASN A 88 6.00 5.97 31.33
CA ASN A 88 5.36 7.22 31.71
C ASN A 88 4.36 7.00 32.87
N PRO A 89 4.63 7.50 34.09
CA PRO A 89 3.75 7.29 35.25
C PRO A 89 2.41 8.01 35.11
N ASP A 90 2.30 9.01 34.24
CA ASP A 90 1.07 9.77 34.00
C ASP A 90 0.11 9.06 33.04
N LYS A 91 0.52 7.92 32.44
CA LYS A 91 -0.31 7.12 31.53
C LYS A 91 -0.70 5.79 32.13
N ASP A 92 -2.01 5.61 32.30
CA ASP A 92 -2.59 4.30 32.58
C ASP A 92 -2.75 3.51 31.27
N LEU A 93 -1.78 2.65 30.98
CA LEU A 93 -1.81 1.83 29.76
C LEU A 93 -2.95 0.81 29.72
N GLU A 94 -3.50 0.37 30.85
CA GLU A 94 -4.65 -0.54 30.86
C GLU A 94 -5.93 0.20 30.45
N ALA A 95 -6.12 1.42 30.98
CA ALA A 95 -7.25 2.27 30.58
C ALA A 95 -7.17 2.66 29.10
N LEU A 96 -5.96 2.93 28.61
CA LEU A 96 -5.68 3.36 27.23
C LEU A 96 -5.65 2.21 26.22
N ASP A 97 -5.53 0.95 26.65
CA ASP A 97 -5.53 -0.19 25.73
C ASP A 97 -6.89 -0.31 25.02
N ILE A 98 -6.81 -0.60 23.72
CA ILE A 98 -7.96 -0.89 22.87
C ILE A 98 -7.76 -2.29 22.32
N GLU A 99 -8.71 -3.16 22.62
CA GLU A 99 -8.75 -4.51 22.10
C GLU A 99 -9.44 -4.52 20.74
N VAL A 100 -8.76 -5.07 19.73
CA VAL A 100 -9.30 -5.17 18.37
C VAL A 100 -9.33 -6.62 17.92
N PRO A 101 -10.51 -7.25 17.83
CA PRO A 101 -10.65 -8.62 17.37
C PRO A 101 -10.24 -8.77 15.90
N VAL A 102 -9.37 -9.74 15.65
CA VAL A 102 -9.00 -10.16 14.30
C VAL A 102 -9.90 -11.30 13.92
N LEU A 103 -10.68 -11.11 12.87
CA LEU A 103 -11.56 -12.15 12.34
C LEU A 103 -10.80 -13.01 11.33
N THR A 104 -11.24 -14.27 11.18
CA THR A 104 -10.83 -15.11 10.06
C THR A 104 -11.13 -14.42 8.73
N ARG A 105 -10.31 -14.67 7.70
CA ARG A 105 -10.52 -14.08 6.37
C ARG A 105 -11.93 -14.36 5.86
N ARG A 106 -12.58 -13.33 5.34
CA ARG A 106 -13.89 -13.40 4.70
C ARG A 106 -13.77 -13.73 3.22
N TRP A 107 -12.67 -13.37 2.57
CA TRP A 107 -12.45 -13.61 1.15
C TRP A 107 -11.28 -14.56 0.93
N GLY A 108 -11.51 -15.55 0.08
CA GLY A 108 -10.51 -16.50 -0.38
C GLY A 108 -10.55 -16.69 -1.89
N ARG A 109 -9.49 -17.27 -2.45
CA ARG A 109 -9.49 -17.73 -3.83
C ARG A 109 -9.73 -19.24 -3.85
N ALA A 110 -10.80 -19.65 -4.48
CA ALA A 110 -10.98 -21.02 -4.91
C ALA A 110 -10.38 -21.13 -6.32
N TYR A 111 -9.23 -21.79 -6.43
CA TYR A 111 -8.61 -22.10 -7.71
C TYR A 111 -9.38 -23.26 -8.39
N GLY A 112 -10.62 -22.98 -8.78
CA GLY A 112 -11.44 -23.85 -9.63
C GLY A 112 -11.09 -23.70 -11.12
N ASN A 113 -11.72 -24.51 -11.96
CA ASN A 113 -11.41 -24.72 -13.37
C ASN A 113 -11.36 -23.41 -14.19
N LEU A 114 -10.15 -22.88 -14.44
CA LEU A 114 -9.92 -21.68 -15.27
C LEU A 114 -10.52 -21.82 -16.69
N ALA A 115 -10.76 -23.04 -17.16
CA ALA A 115 -11.35 -23.30 -18.47
C ALA A 115 -12.81 -22.83 -18.60
N GLU A 116 -13.52 -22.67 -17.48
CA GLU A 116 -14.93 -22.25 -17.45
C GLU A 116 -15.10 -20.72 -17.47
N ILE A 117 -13.99 -19.98 -17.47
CA ILE A 117 -14.03 -18.51 -17.54
C ILE A 117 -14.54 -18.11 -18.93
N ASP A 118 -15.52 -17.22 -18.95
CA ASP A 118 -16.01 -16.55 -20.15
C ASP A 118 -15.64 -15.06 -20.13
N PRO A 119 -14.47 -14.68 -20.69
CA PRO A 119 -14.07 -13.28 -20.79
C PRO A 119 -15.00 -12.46 -21.70
N ALA A 120 -15.72 -13.10 -22.64
CA ALA A 120 -16.59 -12.39 -23.57
C ALA A 120 -17.84 -11.85 -22.86
N ALA A 121 -18.32 -12.53 -21.82
CA ALA A 121 -19.41 -12.04 -20.98
C ALA A 121 -19.10 -10.68 -20.32
N ILE A 122 -17.83 -10.40 -20.01
CA ILE A 122 -17.41 -9.12 -19.42
C ILE A 122 -17.46 -7.96 -20.43
N LEU A 123 -17.30 -8.25 -21.73
CA LEU A 123 -17.44 -7.25 -22.81
C LEU A 123 -18.88 -7.07 -23.30
N ALA A 124 -19.85 -7.83 -22.77
CA ALA A 124 -21.24 -7.73 -23.20
C ALA A 124 -21.79 -6.33 -22.91
N GLY A 125 -21.90 -5.50 -23.95
CA GLY A 125 -22.36 -4.10 -23.87
C GLY A 125 -21.27 -3.04 -24.03
N THR A 126 -20.00 -3.42 -24.19
CA THR A 126 -18.89 -2.50 -24.50
C THR A 126 -18.70 -2.39 -26.01
N GLU A 127 -18.40 -1.20 -26.53
CA GLU A 127 -18.05 -1.04 -27.95
C GLU A 127 -16.78 -1.82 -28.28
N PRO A 128 -16.77 -2.65 -29.35
CA PRO A 128 -15.57 -3.36 -29.77
C PRO A 128 -14.45 -2.37 -30.16
N LEU A 129 -13.21 -2.73 -29.85
CA LEU A 129 -12.06 -1.92 -30.28
C LEU A 129 -11.88 -2.05 -31.80
N SER A 130 -11.49 -0.97 -32.47
CA SER A 130 -11.25 -1.01 -33.92
C SER A 130 -9.88 -1.63 -34.24
N TYR A 131 -9.86 -2.60 -35.14
CA TYR A 131 -8.61 -3.15 -35.69
C TYR A 131 -8.00 -2.17 -36.69
N ARG A 132 -6.78 -1.67 -36.41
CA ARG A 132 -6.10 -0.67 -37.25
C ARG A 132 -5.11 -1.33 -38.20
N ARG A 133 -4.96 -0.74 -39.39
CA ARG A 133 -3.89 -1.05 -40.35
C ARG A 133 -2.78 -0.02 -40.19
N PHE A 134 -1.55 -0.49 -40.13
CA PHE A 134 -0.37 0.36 -39.92
C PHE A 134 0.54 0.33 -41.15
N SER A 135 1.29 1.41 -41.38
CA SER A 135 2.35 1.41 -42.40
C SER A 135 3.50 0.47 -42.02
N PRO A 136 4.35 0.01 -42.96
CA PRO A 136 5.49 -0.83 -42.65
C PRO A 136 6.45 -0.22 -41.62
N GLU A 137 6.57 1.11 -41.60
CA GLU A 137 7.34 1.87 -40.63
C GLU A 137 6.67 1.82 -39.24
N GLU A 138 5.37 2.07 -39.15
CA GLU A 138 4.60 2.00 -37.89
C GLU A 138 4.47 0.57 -37.35
N GLN A 139 4.44 -0.44 -38.22
CA GLN A 139 4.45 -1.86 -37.84
C GLN A 139 5.78 -2.24 -37.15
N ARG A 140 6.88 -1.58 -37.52
CA ARG A 140 8.19 -1.72 -36.85
C ARG A 140 8.29 -0.86 -35.59
N GLU A 141 7.47 0.19 -35.49
CA GLU A 141 7.39 1.06 -34.32
C GLU A 141 6.44 0.46 -33.29
N ILE A 142 6.98 -0.40 -32.41
CA ILE A 142 6.23 -0.78 -31.22
C ILE A 142 6.42 0.29 -30.15
N VAL A 143 5.31 0.93 -29.81
CA VAL A 143 5.20 1.71 -28.58
C VAL A 143 5.18 0.71 -27.42
N PHE A 144 6.36 0.28 -26.94
CA PHE A 144 6.49 -0.34 -25.62
C PHE A 144 6.25 0.75 -24.58
N ARG A 145 4.99 1.15 -24.44
CA ARG A 145 4.48 1.81 -23.25
C ARG A 145 4.02 0.70 -22.33
N ASP A 146 5.01 0.18 -21.61
CA ASP A 146 4.85 -0.61 -20.40
C ASP A 146 3.57 -1.46 -20.34
N ILE A 147 3.53 -2.48 -21.19
CA ILE A 147 2.52 -3.54 -21.16
C ILE A 147 2.66 -4.38 -19.86
N ALA A 148 3.78 -4.21 -19.13
CA ALA A 148 4.28 -5.16 -18.15
C ALA A 148 3.64 -5.08 -16.77
N THR A 149 2.86 -4.06 -16.43
CA THR A 149 2.33 -3.93 -15.05
C THR A 149 0.81 -3.81 -14.96
N CYS A 150 0.10 -3.78 -16.09
CA CYS A 150 -1.30 -3.31 -16.12
C CYS A 150 -1.47 -1.90 -15.50
N GLU A 151 -0.37 -1.18 -15.30
CA GLU A 151 -0.24 0.22 -14.90
C GLU A 151 0.74 0.90 -15.86
N ILE A 152 0.69 2.22 -15.98
CA ILE A 152 1.35 2.95 -17.09
C ILE A 152 2.69 3.49 -16.60
N ILE A 153 3.83 2.85 -16.91
CA ILE A 153 5.15 3.34 -16.49
C ILE A 153 6.15 3.33 -17.66
N HIS A 154 6.11 4.43 -18.43
CA HIS A 154 7.18 4.89 -19.36
C HIS A 154 7.27 4.26 -20.76
N THR A 155 7.87 5.01 -21.71
CA THR A 155 8.05 4.65 -23.13
C THR A 155 9.52 4.37 -23.41
N THR A 156 9.86 3.26 -24.06
CA THR A 156 11.21 3.05 -24.65
C THR A 156 11.08 2.68 -26.13
N THR A 157 11.79 3.41 -26.99
CA THR A 157 11.96 3.07 -28.41
C THR A 157 13.12 2.09 -28.56
N LEU A 158 12.81 0.83 -28.89
CA LEU A 158 13.81 -0.17 -29.22
C LEU A 158 14.11 -0.13 -30.73
N GLY A 159 15.28 0.38 -31.08
CA GLY A 159 15.86 0.17 -32.41
C GLY A 159 16.44 -1.24 -32.51
N GLY A 160 15.86 -2.08 -33.36
CA GLY A 160 16.55 -3.25 -33.93
C GLY A 160 16.27 -4.63 -33.32
N VAL A 161 15.00 -5.03 -33.18
CA VAL A 161 14.65 -6.43 -32.91
C VAL A 161 13.78 -6.96 -34.06
N GLY A 162 14.04 -8.19 -34.51
CA GLY A 162 13.35 -8.84 -35.64
C GLY A 162 11.83 -8.92 -35.48
N ALA A 163 11.14 -9.33 -36.54
CA ALA A 163 9.67 -9.40 -36.61
C ALA A 163 9.06 -9.97 -35.32
N ILE A 164 8.28 -9.14 -34.62
CA ILE A 164 7.70 -9.46 -33.32
C ILE A 164 6.49 -10.37 -33.54
N ASP A 165 6.52 -11.56 -32.94
CA ASP A 165 5.48 -12.58 -33.04
C ASP A 165 4.35 -12.32 -32.03
N TYR A 166 3.10 -12.36 -32.48
CA TYR A 166 1.91 -12.26 -31.61
C TYR A 166 1.92 -13.32 -30.50
N ARG A 167 2.53 -14.49 -30.74
CA ARG A 167 2.61 -15.58 -29.77
C ARG A 167 3.35 -15.16 -28.51
N ASN A 168 4.41 -14.35 -28.67
CA ASN A 168 5.19 -13.83 -27.55
C ASN A 168 4.42 -12.76 -26.78
N LEU A 169 3.67 -11.90 -27.47
CA LEU A 169 2.84 -10.87 -26.83
C LEU A 169 1.71 -11.49 -26.00
N ILE A 170 0.94 -12.41 -26.58
CA ILE A 170 -0.11 -13.14 -25.85
C ILE A 170 0.50 -13.91 -24.67
N GLY A 171 1.68 -14.51 -24.88
CA GLY A 171 2.41 -15.22 -23.84
C GLY A 171 2.84 -14.31 -22.70
N HIS A 172 3.26 -13.08 -22.99
CA HIS A 172 3.60 -12.07 -22.00
C HIS A 172 2.36 -11.63 -21.19
N PHE A 173 1.25 -11.32 -21.87
CA PHE A 173 -0.02 -10.99 -21.18
C PHE A 173 -0.47 -12.10 -20.23
N ALA A 174 -0.37 -13.37 -20.65
CA ALA A 174 -0.71 -14.50 -19.80
C ALA A 174 0.17 -14.56 -18.54
N HIS A 175 1.48 -14.36 -18.65
CA HIS A 175 2.39 -14.34 -17.49
C HIS A 175 2.09 -13.17 -16.54
N GLU A 176 1.87 -11.97 -17.09
CA GLU A 176 1.56 -10.80 -16.26
C GLU A 176 0.23 -10.94 -15.54
N LEU A 177 -0.80 -11.49 -16.21
CA LEU A 177 -2.06 -11.82 -15.55
C LEU A 177 -1.87 -12.86 -14.45
N MET A 178 -1.08 -13.91 -14.69
CA MET A 178 -0.75 -14.89 -13.65
C MET A 178 -0.04 -14.25 -12.46
N LYS A 179 0.94 -13.37 -12.70
CA LYS A 179 1.68 -12.68 -11.65
C LYS A 179 0.78 -11.73 -10.86
N ALA A 180 0.01 -10.89 -11.55
CA ALA A 180 -0.92 -9.93 -10.95
C ALA A 180 -1.97 -10.63 -10.08
N LEU A 181 -2.51 -11.76 -10.55
CA LEU A 181 -3.53 -12.54 -9.83
C LEU A 181 -2.94 -13.59 -8.87
N ARG A 182 -1.61 -13.70 -8.80
CA ARG A 182 -0.88 -14.70 -8.02
C ARG A 182 -1.33 -16.14 -8.31
N LEU A 183 -1.54 -16.45 -9.59
CA LEU A 183 -1.86 -17.79 -10.06
C LEU A 183 -0.57 -18.62 -10.15
N VAL A 184 -0.57 -19.80 -9.54
CA VAL A 184 0.60 -20.70 -9.52
C VAL A 184 0.62 -21.64 -10.75
N SER A 185 -0.54 -21.86 -11.38
CA SER A 185 -0.71 -22.77 -12.52
C SER A 185 -1.84 -22.29 -13.46
N GLY A 186 -1.95 -22.91 -14.64
CA GLY A 186 -3.03 -22.63 -15.60
C GLY A 186 -2.65 -21.76 -16.79
N TYR A 187 -1.34 -21.60 -17.05
CA TYR A 187 -0.82 -20.81 -18.16
C TYR A 187 -1.41 -21.22 -19.51
N ASP A 188 -1.40 -22.51 -19.84
CA ASP A 188 -1.84 -22.99 -21.16
C ASP A 188 -3.32 -22.69 -21.43
N VAL A 189 -4.15 -22.79 -20.37
CA VAL A 189 -5.58 -22.47 -20.44
C VAL A 189 -5.77 -20.97 -20.66
N LEU A 190 -5.10 -20.15 -19.86
CA LEU A 190 -5.19 -18.69 -19.96
C LEU A 190 -4.67 -18.19 -21.31
N TYR A 191 -3.55 -18.73 -21.80
CA TYR A 191 -2.99 -18.44 -23.11
C TYR A 191 -3.97 -18.80 -24.22
N GLY A 192 -4.56 -20.00 -24.17
CA GLY A 192 -5.55 -20.46 -25.14
C GLY A 192 -6.78 -19.55 -25.18
N GLN A 193 -7.29 -19.16 -24.02
CA GLN A 193 -8.43 -18.23 -23.90
C GLN A 193 -8.08 -16.83 -24.42
N LEU A 194 -6.91 -16.29 -24.05
CA LEU A 194 -6.42 -15.00 -24.56
C LEU A 194 -6.30 -15.03 -26.09
N LYS A 195 -5.73 -16.08 -26.66
CA LYS A 195 -5.60 -16.26 -28.10
C LYS A 195 -6.95 -16.29 -28.80
N ALA A 196 -7.90 -17.07 -28.30
CA ALA A 196 -9.25 -17.13 -28.86
C ALA A 196 -9.97 -15.78 -28.75
N PHE A 197 -9.82 -15.10 -27.61
CA PHE A 197 -10.45 -13.80 -27.36
C PHE A 197 -9.90 -12.69 -28.26
N VAL A 198 -8.57 -12.59 -28.40
CA VAL A 198 -7.93 -11.63 -29.32
C VAL A 198 -8.39 -11.88 -30.76
N ARG A 199 -8.45 -13.16 -31.17
CA ARG A 199 -8.85 -13.53 -32.53
C ARG A 199 -10.31 -13.20 -32.83
N ASP A 200 -11.24 -13.54 -31.92
CA ASP A 200 -12.66 -13.63 -32.26
C ASP A 200 -13.55 -12.58 -31.59
N LYS A 201 -13.08 -11.90 -30.54
CA LYS A 201 -13.95 -11.10 -29.64
C LYS A 201 -13.46 -9.67 -29.40
N LEU A 202 -12.15 -9.45 -29.35
CA LEU A 202 -11.56 -8.17 -28.95
C LEU A 202 -11.87 -7.02 -29.94
N PHE A 203 -11.84 -7.30 -31.25
CA PHE A 203 -11.96 -6.28 -32.29
C PHE A 203 -13.34 -6.21 -32.97
N GLY A 204 -14.33 -6.96 -32.47
CA GLY A 204 -15.67 -7.03 -33.07
C GLY A 204 -15.74 -7.82 -34.38
N GLU A 205 -14.59 -8.19 -34.95
CA GLU A 205 -14.44 -9.07 -36.11
C GLU A 205 -13.41 -10.16 -35.82
N THR A 206 -13.41 -11.22 -36.64
CA THR A 206 -12.37 -12.25 -36.58
C THR A 206 -11.12 -11.75 -37.29
N ILE A 207 -10.02 -11.57 -36.56
CA ILE A 207 -8.75 -11.09 -37.10
C ILE A 207 -7.79 -12.24 -37.45
N ASP A 208 -6.88 -11.97 -38.38
CA ASP A 208 -5.75 -12.85 -38.67
C ASP A 208 -4.58 -12.56 -37.73
N LEU A 209 -4.30 -13.49 -36.82
CA LEU A 209 -3.22 -13.36 -35.84
C LEU A 209 -1.83 -13.31 -36.48
N GLU A 210 -1.64 -13.91 -37.66
CA GLU A 210 -0.35 -13.92 -38.36
C GLU A 210 -0.10 -12.60 -39.13
N SER A 211 -1.07 -11.68 -39.14
CA SER A 211 -0.91 -10.35 -39.75
C SER A 211 0.12 -9.49 -39.00
N PRO A 212 1.02 -8.77 -39.69
CA PRO A 212 1.95 -7.83 -39.07
C PRO A 212 1.28 -6.70 -38.26
N ASP A 213 0.00 -6.41 -38.55
CA ASP A 213 -0.78 -5.42 -37.81
C ASP A 213 -1.22 -5.93 -36.43
N THR A 214 -1.28 -7.24 -36.19
CA THR A 214 -1.76 -7.83 -34.93
C THR A 214 -0.86 -7.46 -33.74
N PRO A 215 0.47 -7.71 -33.78
CA PRO A 215 1.37 -7.29 -32.72
C PRO A 215 1.29 -5.79 -32.41
N ARG A 216 1.10 -4.97 -33.47
CA ARG A 216 1.02 -3.52 -33.34
C ARG A 216 -0.28 -3.08 -32.66
N ASN A 217 -1.42 -3.65 -33.02
CA ASN A 217 -2.70 -3.41 -32.34
C ASN A 217 -2.66 -3.86 -30.88
N LEU A 218 -2.08 -5.02 -30.57
CA LEU A 218 -1.94 -5.52 -29.19
C LEU A 218 -1.07 -4.62 -28.30
N SER A 219 -0.18 -3.85 -28.92
CA SER A 219 0.67 -2.87 -28.24
C SER A 219 -0.02 -1.52 -28.02
N GLU A 220 -1.23 -1.31 -28.55
CA GLU A 220 -2.00 -0.08 -28.29
C GLU A 220 -2.48 -0.05 -26.83
N PRO A 221 -2.32 1.07 -26.11
CA PRO A 221 -2.67 1.15 -24.69
C PRO A 221 -4.13 0.82 -24.37
N ALA A 222 -5.06 1.21 -25.25
CA ALA A 222 -6.48 0.89 -25.10
C ALA A 222 -6.73 -0.62 -25.19
N VAL A 223 -6.03 -1.31 -26.10
CA VAL A 223 -6.14 -2.75 -26.31
C VAL A 223 -5.54 -3.51 -25.12
N ALA A 224 -4.30 -3.20 -24.75
CA ALA A 224 -3.62 -3.82 -23.62
C ALA A 224 -4.41 -3.67 -22.32
N ARG A 225 -4.90 -2.45 -22.03
CA ARG A 225 -5.74 -2.19 -20.85
C ARG A 225 -7.03 -3.00 -20.87
N THR A 226 -7.76 -2.98 -21.98
CA THR A 226 -9.03 -3.71 -22.11
C THR A 226 -8.83 -5.20 -21.91
N LEU A 227 -7.79 -5.77 -22.53
CA LEU A 227 -7.45 -7.18 -22.41
C LEU A 227 -7.12 -7.55 -20.96
N CYS A 228 -6.24 -6.79 -20.31
CA CYS A 228 -5.86 -7.04 -18.92
C CYS A 228 -7.04 -6.89 -17.95
N GLU A 229 -7.80 -5.80 -18.04
CA GLU A 229 -8.95 -5.55 -17.16
C GLU A 229 -10.05 -6.59 -17.34
N THR A 230 -10.34 -6.99 -18.58
CA THR A 230 -11.39 -7.98 -18.89
C THR A 230 -11.02 -9.33 -18.27
N PHE A 231 -9.80 -9.81 -18.52
CA PHE A 231 -9.36 -11.10 -17.97
C PHE A 231 -9.20 -11.06 -16.45
N ARG A 232 -8.68 -9.97 -15.89
CA ARG A 232 -8.59 -9.77 -14.44
C ARG A 232 -9.97 -9.88 -13.79
N LYS A 233 -10.98 -9.17 -14.32
CA LYS A 233 -12.37 -9.25 -13.86
C LYS A 233 -12.97 -10.65 -14.02
N ALA A 234 -12.79 -11.29 -15.17
CA ALA A 234 -13.34 -12.62 -15.44
C ALA A 234 -12.76 -13.69 -14.51
N VAL A 235 -11.43 -13.69 -14.33
CA VAL A 235 -10.75 -14.62 -13.40
C VAL A 235 -11.16 -14.34 -11.96
N ASN A 236 -11.24 -13.06 -11.55
CA ASN A 236 -11.67 -12.70 -10.21
C ASN A 236 -13.11 -13.14 -9.92
N ALA A 237 -14.05 -12.88 -10.82
CA ALA A 237 -15.44 -13.35 -10.69
C ALA A 237 -15.52 -14.89 -10.55
N SER A 238 -14.66 -15.61 -11.29
CA SER A 238 -14.61 -17.07 -11.24
C SER A 238 -13.90 -17.64 -10.01
N THR A 239 -12.98 -16.92 -9.37
CA THR A 239 -12.10 -17.49 -8.32
C THR A 239 -12.33 -16.92 -6.93
N VAL A 240 -12.77 -15.67 -6.81
CA VAL A 240 -13.00 -15.02 -5.53
C VAL A 240 -14.28 -15.58 -4.92
N ARG A 241 -14.18 -16.08 -3.69
CA ARG A 241 -15.29 -16.65 -2.94
C ARG A 241 -15.28 -16.10 -1.52
N GLU A 242 -16.48 -15.92 -0.99
CA GLU A 242 -16.66 -15.65 0.42
C GLU A 242 -16.39 -16.95 1.20
N ALA A 243 -15.48 -16.87 2.17
CA ALA A 243 -15.25 -17.91 3.16
C ALA A 243 -16.46 -17.92 4.10
N GLY A 244 -17.09 -19.09 4.25
CA GLY A 244 -18.40 -19.22 4.89
C GLY A 244 -18.50 -18.58 6.28
N THR A 245 -17.94 -19.21 7.31
CA THR A 245 -18.08 -18.75 8.69
C THR A 245 -16.93 -17.85 9.11
N VAL A 246 -17.28 -16.63 9.55
CA VAL A 246 -16.35 -15.67 10.16
C VAL A 246 -16.32 -15.90 11.67
N ALA A 247 -15.13 -16.16 12.23
CA ALA A 247 -14.91 -16.33 13.66
C ALA A 247 -13.79 -15.39 14.15
N ILE A 248 -13.75 -15.11 15.45
CA ILE A 248 -12.61 -14.40 16.05
C ILE A 248 -11.43 -15.37 16.12
N ASP A 249 -10.34 -15.01 15.44
CA ASP A 249 -9.11 -15.79 15.37
C ASP A 249 -8.14 -15.36 16.48
N SER A 250 -8.04 -14.05 16.72
CA SER A 250 -7.15 -13.47 17.73
C SER A 250 -7.63 -12.08 18.15
N VAL A 251 -6.96 -11.47 19.15
CA VAL A 251 -7.24 -10.10 19.59
C VAL A 251 -5.92 -9.32 19.59
N ILE A 252 -5.92 -8.16 18.94
CA ILE A 252 -4.81 -7.20 18.99
C ILE A 252 -4.99 -6.35 20.25
N HIS A 253 -3.94 -6.27 21.06
CA HIS A 253 -3.80 -5.29 22.13
C HIS A 253 -2.85 -4.20 21.69
N LEU A 254 -3.31 -2.95 21.60
CA LEU A 254 -2.47 -1.84 21.13
C LEU A 254 -1.23 -1.64 22.00
N ARG A 255 -1.34 -1.87 23.31
CA ARG A 255 -0.19 -1.80 24.23
C ARG A 255 0.89 -2.86 23.99
N GLN A 256 0.65 -3.86 23.13
CA GLN A 256 1.63 -4.87 22.74
C GLN A 256 2.33 -4.55 21.41
N THR A 257 1.97 -3.44 20.77
CA THR A 257 2.61 -2.99 19.52
C THR A 257 4.10 -2.77 19.73
N ARG A 258 4.92 -3.32 18.82
CA ARG A 258 6.38 -3.15 18.85
C ARG A 258 6.77 -1.75 18.37
N PRO A 259 7.88 -1.16 18.87
CA PRO A 259 8.40 0.10 18.35
C PRO A 259 8.69 0.04 16.85
N PHE A 260 8.44 1.14 16.15
CA PHE A 260 8.75 1.27 14.73
C PHE A 260 9.21 2.69 14.38
N VAL A 261 10.01 2.79 13.33
CA VAL A 261 10.57 4.06 12.84
C VAL A 261 9.68 4.66 11.78
N VAL A 262 9.53 5.98 11.80
CA VAL A 262 8.81 6.74 10.80
C VAL A 262 9.66 7.90 10.28
N LYS A 263 9.28 8.44 9.11
CA LYS A 263 9.91 9.62 8.53
C LYS A 263 9.80 10.81 9.48
N GLU A 264 10.82 11.67 9.48
CA GLU A 264 10.83 12.90 10.28
C GLU A 264 9.73 13.85 9.78
N GLN A 265 8.76 14.15 10.65
CA GLN A 265 7.58 14.95 10.33
C GLN A 265 6.94 15.52 11.60
N GLY A 266 5.93 16.38 11.42
CA GLY A 266 5.12 16.90 12.53
C GLY A 266 4.33 15.79 13.22
N TYR A 267 4.25 15.84 14.55
CA TYR A 267 3.52 14.86 15.36
C TYR A 267 2.78 15.54 16.52
N LEU A 268 1.77 14.84 17.03
CA LEU A 268 1.07 15.15 18.28
C LEU A 268 1.65 14.26 19.40
N ALA A 269 1.86 14.80 20.59
CA ALA A 269 2.18 14.03 21.79
C ALA A 269 0.87 13.75 22.57
N PRO A 270 0.27 12.56 22.44
CA PRO A 270 -1.06 12.28 22.98
C PRO A 270 -1.00 11.92 24.47
N LYS A 271 -2.03 12.29 25.23
CA LYS A 271 -2.28 11.75 26.58
C LYS A 271 -3.27 10.59 26.55
N LYS A 272 -4.20 10.62 25.59
CA LYS A 272 -5.25 9.59 25.43
C LYS A 272 -4.85 8.45 24.49
N SER A 273 -3.56 8.21 24.28
CA SER A 273 -3.09 7.10 23.44
C SER A 273 -1.98 6.32 24.13
N VAL A 274 -1.94 5.01 23.88
CA VAL A 274 -0.83 4.15 24.32
C VAL A 274 0.49 4.54 23.66
N PHE A 275 0.44 5.17 22.48
CA PHE A 275 1.64 5.59 21.77
C PHE A 275 2.21 6.88 22.36
N ASN A 276 3.54 7.01 22.30
CA ASN A 276 4.24 8.23 22.67
C ASN A 276 3.96 9.40 21.71
N ARG A 277 3.64 9.10 20.43
CA ARG A 277 3.45 10.08 19.36
C ARG A 277 2.39 9.63 18.35
N ILE A 278 1.64 10.59 17.81
CA ILE A 278 0.73 10.41 16.68
C ILE A 278 1.22 11.21 15.48
N ILE A 279 1.41 10.56 14.34
CA ILE A 279 1.68 11.18 13.04
C ILE A 279 0.45 11.00 12.14
N GLY A 280 0.26 11.87 11.16
CA GLY A 280 -0.75 11.73 10.11
C GLY A 280 -0.08 11.69 8.74
N ASP A 281 -0.60 10.88 7.82
CA ASP A 281 -0.09 10.89 6.43
C ASP A 281 -0.62 12.14 5.69
N SER A 282 -1.71 12.69 6.20
CA SER A 282 -2.28 13.97 5.81
C SER A 282 -2.31 14.96 6.98
N ALA A 283 -2.32 16.26 6.65
CA ALA A 283 -2.56 17.30 7.63
C ALA A 283 -3.95 17.19 8.29
N PHE A 284 -4.91 16.55 7.62
CA PHE A 284 -6.25 16.31 8.17
C PHE A 284 -6.22 15.31 9.32
N GLU A 285 -5.53 14.19 9.17
CA GLU A 285 -5.40 13.18 10.23
C GLU A 285 -4.78 13.73 11.51
N LEU A 286 -3.76 14.60 11.40
CA LEU A 286 -3.19 15.27 12.58
C LEU A 286 -4.20 16.20 13.26
N LYS A 287 -5.01 16.93 12.48
CA LYS A 287 -6.10 17.76 13.03
C LYS A 287 -7.17 16.90 13.69
N PHE A 288 -7.51 15.76 13.10
CA PHE A 288 -8.48 14.83 13.64
C PHE A 288 -7.98 14.18 14.94
N ALA A 289 -6.71 13.77 15.01
CA ALA A 289 -6.07 13.31 16.24
C ALA A 289 -6.11 14.39 17.34
N ALA A 290 -5.84 15.65 16.99
CA ALA A 290 -5.96 16.76 17.93
C ALA A 290 -7.41 16.98 18.42
N PHE A 291 -8.41 16.73 17.57
CA PHE A 291 -9.80 16.71 18.00
C PHE A 291 -10.06 15.58 19.00
N LEU A 292 -9.65 14.33 18.70
CA LEU A 292 -9.82 13.18 19.60
C LEU A 292 -9.16 13.40 20.97
N GLU A 293 -7.96 13.98 21.00
CA GLU A 293 -7.24 14.34 22.22
C GLU A 293 -8.05 15.27 23.13
N ASN A 294 -8.72 16.27 22.54
CA ASN A 294 -9.50 17.27 23.26
C ASN A 294 -10.99 16.89 23.43
N CYS A 295 -11.40 15.73 22.91
CA CYS A 295 -12.79 15.32 22.88
C CYS A 295 -13.22 14.75 24.26
N PRO A 296 -14.22 15.31 24.95
CA PRO A 296 -14.51 14.95 26.35
C PRO A 296 -15.12 13.54 26.50
N ASP A 297 -15.78 13.02 25.48
CA ASP A 297 -16.41 11.70 25.45
C ASP A 297 -15.52 10.60 24.82
N VAL A 298 -14.23 10.90 24.63
CA VAL A 298 -13.19 9.93 24.24
C VAL A 298 -12.30 9.60 25.43
N THR A 299 -12.22 8.32 25.78
CA THR A 299 -11.31 7.78 26.80
C THR A 299 -9.93 7.53 26.24
N ALA A 300 -9.85 6.84 25.10
CA ALA A 300 -8.59 6.52 24.44
C ALA A 300 -8.75 6.53 22.92
N TYR A 301 -7.66 6.78 22.21
CA TYR A 301 -7.61 6.62 20.77
C TYR A 301 -6.21 6.19 20.30
N ALA A 302 -6.16 5.64 19.11
CA ALA A 302 -4.92 5.35 18.42
C ALA A 302 -5.10 5.48 16.93
N ARG A 303 -4.03 5.88 16.24
CA ARG A 303 -3.92 5.67 14.80
C ARG A 303 -3.55 4.21 14.54
N ASN A 304 -4.20 3.60 13.56
CA ASN A 304 -3.93 2.23 13.15
C ASN A 304 -2.74 2.19 12.18
N TYR A 305 -1.53 2.27 12.73
CA TYR A 305 -0.32 2.09 11.95
C TYR A 305 -0.22 0.66 11.42
N LEU A 306 0.49 0.45 10.31
CA LEU A 306 0.76 -0.89 9.78
C LEU A 306 1.37 -1.84 10.83
N ALA A 307 2.16 -1.30 11.77
CA ALA A 307 2.75 -2.04 12.89
C ALA A 307 1.71 -2.59 13.90
N VAL A 308 0.52 -2.00 13.98
CA VAL A 308 -0.62 -2.51 14.77
C VAL A 308 -1.16 -3.79 14.12
N GLY A 309 -1.16 -3.84 12.78
CA GLY A 309 -1.55 -5.01 12.01
C GLY A 309 -3.07 -5.21 11.86
N PHE A 310 -3.90 -4.27 12.34
CA PHE A 310 -5.34 -4.33 12.12
C PHE A 310 -5.68 -3.99 10.67
N ARG A 311 -6.21 -4.98 9.96
CA ARG A 311 -6.55 -4.91 8.54
C ARG A 311 -7.75 -5.77 8.23
N LEU A 312 -8.51 -5.38 7.22
CA LEU A 312 -9.70 -6.07 6.74
C LEU A 312 -9.50 -6.46 5.29
N ASP A 313 -9.80 -7.71 4.95
CA ASP A 313 -9.81 -8.18 3.58
C ASP A 313 -11.09 -7.76 2.86
N TYR A 314 -10.99 -7.16 1.68
CA TYR A 314 -12.14 -6.77 0.86
C TYR A 314 -11.90 -7.03 -0.63
N VAL A 315 -12.97 -6.98 -1.41
CA VAL A 315 -12.90 -7.04 -2.88
C VAL A 315 -12.98 -5.62 -3.41
N ASN A 316 -11.92 -5.18 -4.10
CA ASN A 316 -11.84 -3.84 -4.69
C ASN A 316 -12.69 -3.70 -5.97
N ALA A 317 -12.73 -2.50 -6.55
CA ALA A 317 -13.47 -2.22 -7.79
C ALA A 317 -13.01 -3.06 -9.01
N HIS A 318 -11.80 -3.64 -8.96
CA HIS A 318 -11.25 -4.53 -9.98
C HIS A 318 -11.51 -6.02 -9.71
N GLY A 319 -12.17 -6.35 -8.59
CA GLY A 319 -12.48 -7.72 -8.18
C GLY A 319 -11.35 -8.41 -7.41
N ASP A 320 -10.26 -7.72 -7.05
CA ASP A 320 -9.15 -8.34 -6.32
C ASP A 320 -9.37 -8.30 -4.82
N ILE A 321 -8.93 -9.37 -4.16
CA ILE A 321 -8.83 -9.42 -2.70
C ILE A 321 -7.65 -8.56 -2.26
N THR A 322 -7.95 -7.48 -1.56
CA THR A 322 -6.99 -6.48 -1.07
C THR A 322 -7.17 -6.28 0.44
N ASN A 323 -6.16 -5.72 1.10
CA ASN A 323 -6.26 -5.34 2.51
C ASN A 323 -6.62 -3.86 2.62
N TYR A 324 -7.57 -3.57 3.48
CA TYR A 324 -7.97 -2.25 3.91
C TYR A 324 -7.51 -2.01 5.35
N TYR A 325 -6.92 -0.85 5.60
CA TYR A 325 -6.45 -0.41 6.91
C TYR A 325 -7.22 0.85 7.30
N PRO A 326 -8.18 0.76 8.23
CA PRO A 326 -8.87 1.94 8.75
C PRO A 326 -7.90 2.89 9.45
N ASP A 327 -8.20 4.18 9.53
CA ASP A 327 -7.26 5.19 10.04
C ASP A 327 -7.13 5.22 11.57
N PHE A 328 -8.24 5.26 12.30
CA PHE A 328 -8.22 5.40 13.76
C PHE A 328 -9.10 4.38 14.49
N LEU A 329 -8.72 4.12 15.74
CA LEU A 329 -9.42 3.31 16.72
C LEU A 329 -9.76 4.23 17.89
N VAL A 330 -11.03 4.33 18.27
CA VAL A 330 -11.49 5.27 19.31
C VAL A 330 -12.31 4.54 20.36
N LYS A 331 -11.89 4.61 21.62
CA LYS A 331 -12.61 4.08 22.79
C LYS A 331 -13.35 5.22 23.48
N LEU A 332 -14.67 5.11 23.51
CA LEU A 332 -15.56 6.10 24.12
C LEU A 332 -15.70 5.87 25.64
N THR A 333 -16.17 6.90 26.34
CA THR A 333 -16.38 6.87 27.79
C THR A 333 -17.45 5.87 28.24
N ASP A 334 -18.33 5.45 27.34
CA ASP A 334 -19.33 4.39 27.59
C ASP A 334 -18.82 2.97 27.29
N GLY A 335 -17.53 2.82 26.97
CA GLY A 335 -16.88 1.54 26.72
C GLY A 335 -16.98 1.03 25.28
N ARG A 336 -17.71 1.72 24.40
CA ARG A 336 -17.75 1.37 22.97
C ARG A 336 -16.42 1.66 22.28
N VAL A 337 -16.12 0.88 21.25
CA VAL A 337 -14.98 1.13 20.35
C VAL A 337 -15.51 1.48 18.97
N VAL A 338 -15.03 2.57 18.38
CA VAL A 338 -15.43 3.05 17.05
C VAL A 338 -14.21 3.06 16.15
N ILE A 339 -14.34 2.40 15.00
CA ILE A 339 -13.34 2.42 13.93
C ILE A 339 -13.64 3.61 13.03
N VAL A 340 -12.64 4.45 12.77
CA VAL A 340 -12.79 5.68 12.01
C VAL A 340 -12.03 5.60 10.71
N GLU A 341 -12.71 5.95 9.61
CA GLU A 341 -12.08 6.26 8.33
C GLU A 341 -12.15 7.76 8.08
N THR A 342 -11.02 8.39 7.81
CA THR A 342 -10.91 9.79 7.44
C THR A 342 -10.63 9.93 5.95
N LYS A 343 -11.32 10.83 5.25
CA LYS A 343 -11.02 11.11 3.84
C LYS A 343 -11.09 12.59 3.54
N GLY A 344 -10.12 13.04 2.73
CA GLY A 344 -10.13 14.38 2.15
C GLY A 344 -10.55 14.41 0.67
N ARG A 345 -10.62 13.26 0.00
CA ARG A 345 -10.99 13.13 -1.42
C ARG A 345 -11.72 11.81 -1.68
N GLU A 346 -12.55 11.80 -2.71
CA GLU A 346 -13.23 10.58 -3.18
C GLU A 346 -12.21 9.57 -3.71
N GLU A 347 -12.39 8.32 -3.30
CA GLU A 347 -11.60 7.17 -3.70
C GLU A 347 -12.55 6.12 -4.29
N LEU A 348 -12.18 5.53 -5.43
CA LEU A 348 -13.02 4.55 -6.14
C LEU A 348 -13.46 3.38 -5.24
N ASP A 349 -12.55 2.91 -4.40
CA ASP A 349 -12.77 1.76 -3.50
C ASP A 349 -13.51 2.12 -2.20
N LEU A 350 -13.77 3.40 -1.91
CA LEU A 350 -14.35 3.83 -0.64
C LEU A 350 -15.67 3.09 -0.29
N PRO A 351 -16.64 2.93 -1.21
CA PRO A 351 -17.86 2.18 -0.89
C PRO A 351 -17.60 0.73 -0.49
N HIS A 352 -16.64 0.06 -1.14
CA HIS A 352 -16.27 -1.32 -0.83
C HIS A 352 -15.58 -1.45 0.53
N LYS A 353 -14.72 -0.47 0.88
CA LYS A 353 -14.07 -0.39 2.19
C LYS A 353 -15.09 -0.18 3.31
N MET A 354 -16.04 0.73 3.11
CA MET A 354 -17.10 1.02 4.09
C MET A 354 -18.05 -0.15 4.29
N GLU A 355 -18.47 -0.81 3.21
CA GLU A 355 -19.26 -2.03 3.33
C GLU A 355 -18.49 -3.13 4.08
N ARG A 356 -17.19 -3.30 3.81
CA ARG A 356 -16.40 -4.29 4.53
C ARG A 356 -16.28 -3.97 6.02
N LEU A 357 -16.08 -2.70 6.37
CA LEU A 357 -15.99 -2.26 7.76
C LEU A 357 -17.32 -2.47 8.51
N ARG A 358 -18.44 -2.19 7.83
CA ARG A 358 -19.80 -2.46 8.33
C ARG A 358 -19.98 -3.94 8.63
N GLN A 359 -19.65 -4.81 7.69
CA GLN A 359 -19.69 -6.27 7.88
C GLN A 359 -18.80 -6.73 9.04
N TRP A 360 -17.60 -6.17 9.18
CA TRP A 360 -16.72 -6.50 10.30
C TRP A 360 -17.35 -6.12 11.65
N CYS A 361 -17.95 -4.93 11.76
CA CYS A 361 -18.65 -4.50 12.97
C CYS A 361 -19.83 -5.42 13.31
N GLU A 362 -20.62 -5.84 12.32
CA GLU A 362 -21.72 -6.79 12.52
C GLU A 362 -21.22 -8.16 12.97
N ASP A 363 -20.18 -8.68 12.33
CA ASP A 363 -19.60 -9.98 12.64
C ASP A 363 -18.99 -10.02 14.04
N VAL A 364 -18.22 -9.00 14.43
CA VAL A 364 -17.59 -8.95 15.76
C VAL A 364 -18.62 -8.75 16.87
N ASN A 365 -19.65 -7.94 16.65
CA ASN A 365 -20.74 -7.74 17.63
C ASN A 365 -21.68 -8.95 17.72
N ARG A 366 -21.71 -9.81 16.71
CA ARG A 366 -22.43 -11.08 16.76
C ARG A 366 -21.60 -12.18 17.44
N ALA A 367 -20.29 -12.17 17.25
CA ALA A 367 -19.37 -13.16 17.81
C ALA A 367 -19.09 -12.98 19.32
N GLN A 368 -19.20 -11.74 19.83
CA GLN A 368 -19.00 -11.44 21.25
C GLN A 368 -19.90 -10.27 21.71
N SER A 369 -20.04 -10.08 23.02
CA SER A 369 -20.88 -9.03 23.63
C SER A 369 -20.18 -8.18 24.71
N ALA A 370 -18.88 -8.38 24.93
CA ALA A 370 -18.11 -7.67 25.95
C ALA A 370 -17.88 -6.19 25.57
N VAL A 371 -17.61 -5.92 24.30
CA VAL A 371 -17.40 -4.57 23.76
C VAL A 371 -18.27 -4.41 22.53
N ARG A 372 -18.97 -3.28 22.41
CA ARG A 372 -19.71 -2.94 21.19
C ARG A 372 -18.82 -2.13 20.25
N TYR A 373 -18.63 -2.66 19.05
CA TYR A 373 -17.88 -2.02 17.98
C TYR A 373 -18.80 -1.25 17.05
N GLY A 374 -18.38 -0.08 16.60
CA GLY A 374 -19.06 0.71 15.58
C GLY A 374 -18.08 1.27 14.57
N LEU A 375 -18.59 1.97 13.56
CA LEU A 375 -17.77 2.65 12.57
C LEU A 375 -18.26 4.07 12.32
N VAL A 376 -17.35 4.92 11.84
CA VAL A 376 -17.70 6.26 11.35
C VAL A 376 -16.80 6.67 10.20
N TYR A 377 -17.42 7.28 9.21
CA TYR A 377 -16.73 7.92 8.09
C TYR A 377 -16.70 9.43 8.31
N VAL A 378 -15.51 10.02 8.23
CA VAL A 378 -15.30 11.45 8.46
C VAL A 378 -14.70 12.10 7.21
N ASP A 379 -15.53 12.90 6.55
CA ASP A 379 -15.13 13.73 5.41
C ASP A 379 -14.52 15.06 5.91
N GLU A 380 -13.34 15.43 5.40
CA GLU A 380 -12.64 16.66 5.81
C GLU A 380 -13.49 17.94 5.60
N PRO A 381 -14.10 18.16 4.42
CA PRO A 381 -15.02 19.28 4.21
C PRO A 381 -16.17 19.35 5.24
N GLU A 382 -16.86 18.24 5.48
CA GLU A 382 -17.98 18.21 6.45
C GLU A 382 -17.50 18.43 7.88
N PHE A 383 -16.39 17.81 8.27
CA PHE A 383 -15.78 17.97 9.60
C PHE A 383 -15.42 19.44 9.87
N GLY A 384 -14.80 20.11 8.89
CA GLY A 384 -14.43 21.52 8.98
C GLY A 384 -15.62 22.47 9.09
N LYS A 385 -16.76 22.09 8.49
CA LYS A 385 -18.01 22.87 8.51
C LYS A 385 -18.78 22.67 9.82
N TYR A 386 -18.97 21.43 10.27
CA TYR A 386 -19.78 21.11 11.43
C TYR A 386 -19.07 21.38 12.76
N ARG A 387 -17.74 21.21 12.80
CA ARG A 387 -16.88 21.46 13.99
C ARG A 387 -17.48 20.83 15.27
N PRO A 388 -17.62 19.50 15.31
CA PRO A 388 -18.18 18.81 16.46
C PRO A 388 -17.33 19.10 17.71
N LYS A 389 -17.98 19.19 18.87
CA LYS A 389 -17.31 19.34 20.17
C LYS A 389 -17.18 18.02 20.92
N THR A 390 -18.00 17.04 20.54
CA THR A 390 -18.04 15.70 21.11
C THR A 390 -18.02 14.66 20.00
N PHE A 391 -17.60 13.44 20.32
CA PHE A 391 -17.61 12.33 19.38
C PHE A 391 -19.06 11.90 19.07
N GLY A 392 -19.96 11.97 20.04
CA GLY A 392 -21.39 11.74 19.82
C GLY A 392 -22.04 12.72 18.83
N GLU A 393 -21.60 13.99 18.80
CA GLU A 393 -22.01 14.96 17.77
C GLU A 393 -21.46 14.60 16.39
N LEU A 394 -20.19 14.19 16.32
CA LEU A 394 -19.55 13.75 15.08
C LEU A 394 -20.33 12.60 14.42
N MET A 395 -20.71 11.59 15.22
CA MET A 395 -21.49 10.43 14.73
C MET A 395 -22.83 10.88 14.12
N LYS A 396 -23.58 11.75 14.82
CA LYS A 396 -24.91 12.21 14.34
C LYS A 396 -24.86 13.00 13.04
N GLY A 397 -23.73 13.66 12.76
CA GLY A 397 -23.49 14.44 11.54
C GLY A 397 -23.13 13.60 10.32
N THR A 398 -22.68 12.36 10.51
CA THR A 398 -22.07 11.49 9.49
C THR A 398 -23.02 10.35 9.08
N ARG A 399 -24.30 10.68 8.83
CA ARG A 399 -25.36 9.69 8.56
C ARG A 399 -25.26 8.90 7.27
N ARG A 400 -24.28 9.18 6.41
CA ARG A 400 -24.17 8.53 5.09
C ARG A 400 -23.72 7.07 5.18
N TRP A 401 -23.11 6.68 6.30
CA TRP A 401 -22.51 5.35 6.50
C TRP A 401 -22.67 4.82 7.94
N GLU A 402 -23.75 5.16 8.64
CA GLU A 402 -24.05 4.57 9.96
C GLU A 402 -24.48 3.10 9.80
N GLY A 403 -23.90 2.21 10.61
CA GLY A 403 -24.25 0.79 10.73
C GLY A 403 -24.59 0.41 12.16
#